data_AF-A0A0N9IBC9-F1
#
_entry.id   AF-A0A0N9IBC9-F1
#
_cell.length_a   1.000
_cell.length_b   1.000
_cell.length_c   1.000
_cell.angle_alpha   90.00
_cell.angle_beta   90.00
_cell.angle_gamma   90.00
#
_symmetry.space_group_name_H-M   'P 1'
#
loop_
_entity.id
_entity.type
_entity.pdbx_description
1 polymer ?
#
loop_
_entity_poly.entity_id
_entity_poly.type
_entity_poly.pdbx_seq_one_letter_code
_entity_poly.pdbx_strand_id
1 'polypeptide(L)'
;MTARELSKRWPNIRPWLRVNPETETINDEYHQWFFAKSFAQPPRPELAAAYDEWADFYEFQLEQRADELARDEHKRGLVEDWTEEMTYTARRCAAEARGEDPGDWVPQRQRRPDLYAAKEARVANIFATLDAHP
;
A
#
# COMPACT_ATOMS: atom_id res chain seq x y z
N MET A 1 9.32 7.92 -19.41
CA MET A 1 7.90 8.18 -19.07
C MET A 1 7.90 9.06 -17.83
N THR A 2 7.29 10.24 -17.90
CA THR A 2 7.25 11.18 -16.75
C THR A 2 6.26 10.69 -15.69
N ALA A 3 6.39 11.15 -14.44
CA ALA A 3 5.41 10.86 -13.38
C ALA A 3 3.98 11.28 -13.73
N ARG A 4 3.82 12.35 -14.52
CA ARG A 4 2.52 12.80 -15.04
C ARG A 4 1.92 11.88 -16.09
N GLU A 5 2.76 11.23 -16.91
CA GLU A 5 2.30 10.22 -17.86
C GLU A 5 1.97 8.93 -17.14
N LEU A 6 2.79 8.54 -16.17
CA LEU A 6 2.61 7.37 -15.34
C LEU A 6 1.32 7.43 -14.51
N SER A 7 0.95 8.59 -13.96
CA SER A 7 -0.31 8.74 -13.21
C SER A 7 -1.57 8.50 -14.05
N LYS A 8 -1.45 8.45 -15.39
CA LYS A 8 -2.55 8.06 -16.28
C LYS A 8 -2.83 6.55 -16.26
N ARG A 9 -1.94 5.73 -15.69
CA ARG A 9 -2.17 4.29 -15.45
C ARG A 9 -3.39 4.04 -14.55
N TRP A 10 -3.69 4.98 -13.65
CA TRP A 10 -4.77 4.85 -12.66
C TRP A 10 -5.83 5.93 -12.83
N PRO A 11 -6.69 5.84 -13.86
CA PRO A 11 -7.63 6.91 -14.20
C PRO A 11 -8.66 7.25 -13.11
N ASN A 12 -9.11 6.29 -12.31
CA ASN A 12 -10.13 6.51 -11.28
C ASN A 12 -9.57 7.20 -10.02
N ILE A 13 -8.30 6.96 -9.69
CA ILE A 13 -7.64 7.60 -8.53
C ILE A 13 -6.74 8.78 -8.93
N ARG A 14 -6.48 8.99 -10.22
CA ARG A 14 -5.60 10.06 -10.73
C ARG A 14 -5.82 11.45 -10.12
N PRO A 15 -7.05 11.94 -9.88
CA PRO A 15 -7.25 13.25 -9.24
C PRO A 15 -6.64 13.36 -7.84
N TRP A 16 -6.35 12.22 -7.20
CA TRP A 16 -5.81 12.07 -5.85
C TRP A 16 -4.33 11.68 -5.86
N LEU A 17 -3.70 11.66 -7.04
CA LEU A 17 -2.27 11.41 -7.24
C LEU A 17 -1.56 12.74 -7.52
N ARG A 18 -0.71 13.19 -6.60
CA ARG A 18 0.05 14.43 -6.69
C ARG A 18 1.46 14.16 -7.21
N VAL A 19 1.77 14.70 -8.39
CA VAL A 19 3.13 14.64 -8.93
C VAL A 19 3.97 15.74 -8.30
N ASN A 20 5.08 15.36 -7.66
CA ASN A 20 6.10 16.31 -7.22
C ASN A 20 6.94 16.72 -8.45
N PRO A 21 6.97 18.01 -8.84
CA PRO A 21 7.68 18.48 -10.02
C PRO A 21 9.21 18.47 -9.87
N GLU A 22 9.74 18.43 -8.65
CA GLU A 22 11.18 18.47 -8.39
C GLU A 22 11.80 17.08 -8.38
N THR A 23 11.10 16.10 -7.81
CA THR A 23 11.60 14.72 -7.65
C THR A 23 11.02 13.76 -8.67
N GLU A 24 10.06 14.21 -9.49
CA GLU A 24 9.26 13.36 -10.39
C GLU A 24 8.66 12.13 -9.67
N THR A 25 8.29 12.28 -8.40
CA THR A 25 7.60 11.24 -7.62
C THR A 25 6.09 11.48 -7.61
N ILE A 26 5.32 10.42 -7.36
CA ILE A 26 3.86 10.48 -7.20
C ILE A 26 3.53 10.24 -5.74
N ASN A 27 2.96 11.24 -5.07
CA ASN A 27 2.39 11.12 -3.72
C ASN A 27 0.89 10.81 -3.83
N ASP A 28 0.35 10.03 -2.90
CA ASP A 28 -1.08 9.78 -2.82
C ASP A 28 -1.80 10.63 -1.76
N GLU A 29 -3.10 10.85 -1.98
CA GLU A 29 -4.02 11.42 -1.01
C GLU A 29 -5.12 10.42 -0.61
N TYR A 30 -4.74 9.15 -0.41
CA TYR A 30 -5.68 8.07 -0.15
C TYR A 30 -6.68 8.39 0.96
N HIS A 31 -6.23 8.98 2.07
CA HIS A 31 -7.14 9.35 3.17
C HIS A 31 -8.23 10.33 2.72
N GLN A 32 -7.89 11.35 1.92
CA GLN A 32 -8.88 12.31 1.44
C GLN A 32 -9.85 11.66 0.45
N TRP A 33 -9.33 10.81 -0.44
CA TRP A 33 -10.15 10.01 -1.34
C TRP A 33 -11.13 9.12 -0.58
N PHE A 34 -10.64 8.39 0.43
CA PHE A 34 -11.44 7.49 1.26
C PHE A 34 -12.56 8.25 1.97
N PHE A 35 -12.26 9.38 2.62
CA PHE A 35 -13.29 10.21 3.24
C PHE A 35 -14.30 10.75 2.22
N ALA A 36 -13.86 11.14 1.02
CA ALA A 36 -14.75 11.65 -0.02
C ALA A 36 -15.68 10.58 -0.63
N LYS A 37 -15.30 9.30 -0.55
CA LYS A 37 -15.96 8.21 -1.29
C LYS A 37 -16.57 7.11 -0.41
N SER A 38 -16.26 7.04 0.88
CA SER A 38 -16.65 5.94 1.79
C SER A 38 -18.11 5.91 2.24
N PHE A 39 -18.85 7.01 2.14
CA PHE A 39 -20.21 7.13 2.71
C PHE A 39 -21.34 6.53 1.87
N ALA A 40 -21.03 5.56 1.03
CA ALA A 40 -21.73 5.40 -0.23
C ALA A 40 -22.12 3.93 -0.41
N GLN A 41 -23.42 3.62 -0.40
CA GLN A 41 -23.96 2.24 -0.44
C GLN A 41 -23.56 1.49 -1.74
N PRO A 42 -23.04 0.25 -1.68
CA PRO A 42 -22.77 -0.62 -2.83
C PRO A 42 -24.05 -1.08 -3.56
N PRO A 43 -23.97 -1.57 -4.83
CA PRO A 43 -22.77 -1.72 -5.65
C PRO A 43 -22.34 -0.42 -6.35
N ARG A 44 -21.02 -0.25 -6.53
CA ARG A 44 -20.38 0.94 -7.12
C ARG A 44 -19.17 0.53 -7.97
N PRO A 45 -19.37 0.23 -9.26
CA PRO A 45 -18.31 -0.21 -10.16
C PRO A 45 -17.10 0.73 -10.23
N GLU A 46 -17.33 2.05 -10.24
CA GLU A 46 -16.25 3.05 -10.24
C GLU A 46 -15.43 3.03 -8.94
N LEU A 47 -16.08 2.77 -7.81
CA LEU A 47 -15.41 2.68 -6.51
C LEU A 47 -14.59 1.39 -6.42
N ALA A 48 -15.12 0.27 -6.93
CA ALA A 48 -14.39 -0.98 -7.03
C ALA A 48 -13.13 -0.82 -7.91
N ALA A 49 -13.26 -0.21 -9.09
CA ALA A 49 -12.14 0.06 -9.98
C ALA A 49 -11.09 0.98 -9.32
N ALA A 50 -11.52 1.99 -8.57
CA ALA A 50 -10.61 2.86 -7.82
C ALA A 50 -9.86 2.11 -6.71
N TYR A 51 -10.50 1.18 -5.99
CA TYR A 51 -9.81 0.32 -5.02
C TYR A 51 -8.81 -0.63 -5.69
N ASP A 52 -9.17 -1.23 -6.83
CA ASP A 52 -8.25 -2.07 -7.61
C ASP A 52 -7.02 -1.24 -8.07
N GLU A 53 -7.23 0.01 -8.48
CA GLU A 53 -6.16 0.94 -8.83
C GLU A 53 -5.28 1.33 -7.63
N TRP A 54 -5.85 1.55 -6.45
CA TRP A 54 -5.07 1.81 -5.23
C TRP A 54 -4.17 0.63 -4.87
N ALA A 55 -4.68 -0.60 -4.98
CA ALA A 55 -3.90 -1.81 -4.76
C ALA A 55 -2.71 -1.89 -5.72
N ASP A 56 -2.93 -1.69 -7.02
CA ASP A 56 -1.87 -1.67 -8.04
C ASP A 56 -0.88 -0.52 -7.81
N PHE A 57 -1.36 0.66 -7.41
CA PHE A 57 -0.51 1.83 -7.13
C PHE A 57 0.48 1.57 -6.00
N TYR A 58 0.04 0.97 -4.88
CA TYR A 58 0.93 0.70 -3.75
C TYR A 58 1.97 -0.38 -4.05
N GLU A 59 1.61 -1.42 -4.79
CA GLU A 59 2.56 -2.43 -5.29
C GLU A 59 3.58 -1.79 -6.23
N PHE A 60 3.13 -0.96 -7.16
CA PHE A 60 4.01 -0.22 -8.06
C PHE A 60 4.98 0.72 -7.32
N GLN A 61 4.49 1.46 -6.32
CA GLN A 61 5.33 2.36 -5.51
C GLN A 61 6.44 1.60 -4.78
N LEU A 62 6.13 0.41 -4.24
CA LEU A 62 7.12 -0.43 -3.59
C LEU A 62 8.23 -0.84 -4.59
N GLU A 63 7.87 -1.22 -5.81
CA GLU A 63 8.83 -1.57 -6.86
C GLU A 63 9.72 -0.38 -7.25
N GLN A 64 9.15 0.82 -7.41
CA GLN A 64 9.93 2.02 -7.77
C GLN A 64 10.94 2.43 -6.68
N ARG A 65 10.67 2.07 -5.43
CA ARG A 65 11.51 2.40 -4.27
C ARG A 65 12.54 1.31 -3.95
N ALA A 66 12.66 0.26 -4.77
CA ALA A 66 13.57 -0.84 -4.51
C ALA A 66 15.03 -0.37 -4.28
N ASP A 67 15.53 0.54 -5.11
CA ASP A 67 16.90 1.07 -4.99
C ASP A 67 17.06 1.99 -3.76
N GLU A 68 16.04 2.81 -3.44
CA GLU A 68 16.02 3.65 -2.22
C GLU A 68 16.10 2.78 -0.96
N LEU A 69 15.33 1.69 -0.95
CA LEU A 69 15.17 0.80 0.20
C LEU A 69 16.29 -0.24 0.30
N ALA A 70 17.12 -0.42 -0.73
CA ALA A 70 18.17 -1.43 -0.77
C ALA A 70 19.23 -1.28 0.34
N ARG A 71 19.39 -0.07 0.91
CA ARG A 71 20.42 0.24 1.92
C ARG A 71 19.91 0.26 3.35
N ASP A 72 18.60 0.17 3.56
CA ASP A 72 17.97 0.22 4.88
C ASP A 72 16.92 -0.89 4.98
N GLU A 73 17.37 -2.04 5.47
CA GLU A 73 16.53 -3.23 5.63
C GLU A 73 15.35 -2.98 6.58
N HIS A 74 15.54 -2.17 7.62
CA HIS A 74 14.48 -1.85 8.55
C HIS A 74 13.38 -1.02 7.86
N LYS A 75 13.77 0.06 7.18
CA LYS A 75 12.85 0.89 6.39
C LYS A 75 12.16 0.09 5.29
N ARG A 76 12.90 -0.76 4.59
CA ARG A 76 12.34 -1.67 3.58
C ARG A 76 11.25 -2.55 4.17
N GLY A 77 11.53 -3.21 5.29
CA GLY A 77 10.56 -4.06 5.96
C GLY A 77 9.30 -3.33 6.40
N LEU A 78 9.41 -2.09 6.91
CA LEU A 78 8.25 -1.27 7.26
C LEU A 78 7.39 -0.92 6.04
N VAL A 79 8.02 -0.60 4.91
CA VAL A 79 7.28 -0.28 3.67
C VAL A 79 6.63 -1.52 3.09
N GLU A 80 7.32 -2.67 3.08
CA GLU A 80 6.74 -3.95 2.63
C GLU A 80 5.53 -4.36 3.48
N ASP A 81 5.64 -4.29 4.82
CA ASP A 81 4.54 -4.60 5.74
C ASP A 81 3.34 -3.67 5.51
N TRP A 82 3.59 -2.36 5.34
CA TRP A 82 2.54 -1.37 5.12
C TRP A 82 1.87 -1.52 3.74
N THR A 83 2.64 -1.66 2.68
CA THR A 83 2.12 -1.86 1.31
C THR A 83 1.23 -3.09 1.26
N GLU A 84 1.63 -4.18 1.90
CA GLU A 84 0.87 -5.42 1.89
C GLU A 84 -0.50 -5.29 2.57
N GLU A 85 -0.58 -4.60 3.72
CA GLU A 85 -1.83 -4.31 4.40
C GLU A 85 -2.74 -3.37 3.60
N MET A 86 -2.16 -2.33 2.97
CA MET A 86 -2.91 -1.40 2.13
C MET A 86 -3.49 -2.10 0.90
N THR A 87 -2.69 -2.91 0.21
CA THR A 87 -3.12 -3.69 -0.95
C THR A 87 -4.21 -4.69 -0.58
N TYR A 88 -4.08 -5.38 0.56
CA TYR A 88 -5.12 -6.30 1.04
C TYR A 88 -6.43 -5.60 1.36
N THR A 89 -6.35 -4.49 2.10
CA THR A 89 -7.51 -3.68 2.45
C THR A 89 -8.21 -3.17 1.20
N ALA A 90 -7.45 -2.61 0.24
CA ALA A 90 -7.99 -2.11 -1.01
C ALA A 90 -8.70 -3.22 -1.81
N ARG A 91 -8.09 -4.40 -1.98
CA ARG A 91 -8.71 -5.53 -2.68
C ARG A 91 -10.01 -6.01 -2.03
N ARG A 92 -10.08 -6.03 -0.70
CA ARG A 92 -11.31 -6.36 0.02
C ARG A 92 -12.40 -5.32 -0.19
N CYS A 93 -12.05 -4.04 -0.09
CA CYS A 93 -13.00 -2.97 -0.35
C CYS A 93 -13.46 -2.94 -1.82
N ALA A 94 -12.61 -3.38 -2.76
CA ALA A 94 -13.01 -3.56 -4.15
C ALA A 94 -14.11 -4.61 -4.28
N ALA A 95 -13.96 -5.77 -3.63
CA ALA A 95 -14.98 -6.82 -3.59
C ALA A 95 -16.29 -6.30 -2.98
N GLU A 96 -16.24 -5.64 -1.82
CA GLU A 96 -17.43 -5.04 -1.19
C GLU A 96 -18.11 -4.01 -2.11
N ALA A 97 -17.32 -3.17 -2.79
CA ALA A 97 -17.84 -2.19 -3.74
C ALA A 97 -18.48 -2.84 -4.98
N ARG A 98 -18.08 -4.06 -5.36
CA ARG A 98 -18.79 -4.87 -6.38
C ARG A 98 -20.06 -5.54 -5.85
N GLY A 99 -20.31 -5.50 -4.53
CA GLY A 99 -21.38 -6.25 -3.86
C GLY A 99 -21.03 -7.72 -3.62
N GLU A 100 -19.75 -8.06 -3.67
CA GLU A 100 -19.22 -9.39 -3.38
C GLU A 100 -18.92 -9.52 -1.89
N ASP A 101 -18.92 -10.76 -1.38
CA ASP A 101 -18.43 -11.06 -0.03
C ASP A 101 -16.90 -11.15 -0.06
N PRO A 102 -16.15 -10.26 0.62
CA PRO A 102 -14.69 -10.34 0.70
C PRO A 102 -14.19 -11.50 1.59
N GLY A 103 -15.09 -12.22 2.28
CA GLY A 103 -14.78 -13.22 3.29
C GLY A 103 -14.26 -12.61 4.59
N ASP A 104 -13.87 -13.45 5.54
CA ASP A 104 -13.36 -12.98 6.83
C ASP A 104 -12.03 -12.21 6.70
N TRP A 105 -11.81 -11.26 7.62
CA TRP A 105 -10.51 -10.59 7.73
C TRP A 105 -9.44 -11.57 8.21
N VAL A 106 -8.39 -11.73 7.41
CA VAL A 106 -7.25 -12.59 7.74
C VAL A 106 -6.05 -11.71 8.14
N PRO A 107 -5.53 -11.82 9.37
CA PRO A 107 -4.39 -11.02 9.82
C PRO A 107 -3.11 -11.23 8.98
N GLN A 108 -2.27 -10.20 8.84
CA GLN A 108 -1.02 -10.27 8.06
C GLN A 108 -0.19 -11.51 8.34
N ARG A 109 0.02 -11.84 9.63
CA ARG A 109 0.85 -12.97 10.07
C ARG A 109 0.40 -14.32 9.52
N GLN A 110 -0.87 -14.44 9.12
CA GLN A 110 -1.43 -15.64 8.50
C GLN A 110 -1.37 -15.58 6.97
N ARG A 111 -1.56 -14.39 6.37
CA ARG A 111 -1.52 -14.19 4.91
C ARG A 111 -0.11 -14.20 4.34
N ARG A 112 0.83 -13.60 5.08
CA ARG A 112 2.24 -13.42 4.73
C ARG A 112 3.14 -13.85 5.90
N PRO A 113 3.19 -15.17 6.19
CA PRO A 113 4.05 -15.69 7.24
C PRO A 113 5.53 -15.40 6.97
N ASP A 114 5.92 -15.21 5.71
CA ASP A 114 7.25 -14.79 5.29
C ASP A 114 7.60 -13.37 5.77
N LEU A 115 6.72 -12.38 5.54
CA LEU A 115 6.92 -11.01 6.02
C LEU A 115 6.92 -10.96 7.55
N TYR A 116 6.03 -11.73 8.17
CA TYR A 116 5.97 -11.81 9.62
C TYR A 116 7.26 -12.37 10.23
N ALA A 117 7.80 -13.47 9.69
CA ALA A 117 9.07 -14.03 10.16
C ALA A 117 10.23 -13.04 9.97
N ALA A 118 10.27 -12.33 8.84
CA ALA A 118 11.28 -11.30 8.60
C ALA A 118 11.15 -10.14 9.59
N LYS A 119 9.93 -9.72 9.94
CA LYS A 119 9.67 -8.69 10.96
C LYS A 119 10.16 -9.11 12.34
N GLU A 120 9.83 -10.33 12.77
CA GLU A 120 10.28 -10.86 14.07
C GLU A 120 11.82 -10.91 14.14
N ALA A 121 12.49 -11.33 13.06
CA ALA A 121 13.95 -11.32 12.99
C ALA A 121 14.54 -9.91 13.12
N ARG A 122 13.94 -8.91 12.45
CA ARG A 122 14.36 -7.49 12.58
C ARG A 122 14.19 -6.98 14.01
N VAL A 123 13.06 -7.27 14.65
CA VAL A 123 12.79 -6.86 16.04
C VAL A 123 13.79 -7.50 17.00
N ALA A 124 14.08 -8.79 16.85
CA ALA A 124 15.08 -9.49 17.66
C ALA A 124 16.47 -8.87 17.52
N ASN A 125 16.89 -8.50 16.31
CA ASN A 125 18.17 -7.84 16.07
C ASN A 125 18.26 -6.45 16.75
N ILE A 126 17.16 -5.69 16.77
CA ILE A 126 17.11 -4.39 17.45
C ILE A 126 17.33 -4.57 18.96
N PHE A 127 16.61 -5.51 19.59
CA PHE A 127 16.79 -5.79 21.02
C PHE A 127 18.20 -6.28 21.34
N ALA A 128 18.75 -7.19 20.55
CA ALA A 128 20.13 -7.65 20.75
C ALA A 128 21.16 -6.51 20.66
N THR A 129 20.93 -5.54 19.77
CA THR A 129 21.80 -4.36 19.63
C THR A 129 21.70 -3.43 20.84
N LEU A 130 20.48 -3.22 21.36
CA LEU A 130 20.25 -2.40 22.56
C LEU A 130 20.89 -3.05 23.80
N ASP A 131 20.75 -4.36 23.96
CA ASP A 131 21.33 -5.09 25.09
C ASP A 131 22.87 -5.10 25.05
N ALA A 132 23.47 -5.01 23.85
CA ALA A 132 24.92 -4.92 23.66
C ALA A 132 25.50 -3.51 23.92
N HIS A 133 24.66 -2.48 24.00
CA HIS A 133 25.05 -1.08 24.22
C HIS A 133 24.18 -0.43 25.33
N PRO A 134 24.32 -0.89 26.59
CA PRO A 134 23.48 -0.45 27.72
C PRO A 134 23.69 1.00 28.15
#